data_AF-A0A1Q8BJY6-F1
#
_entry.id   AF-A0A1Q8BJY6-F1
#
_cell.length_a   1.000
_cell.length_b   1.000
_cell.length_c   1.000
_cell.angle_alpha   90.00
_cell.angle_beta   90.00
_cell.angle_gamma   90.00
#
_symmetry.space_group_name_H-M   'P 1'
#
loop_
_entity.id
_entity.type
_entity.pdbx_description
1 polymer ?
#
loop_
_entity_poly.entity_id
_entity_poly.type
_entity_poly.pdbx_seq_one_letter_code
_entity_poly.pdbx_strand_id
1 'polypeptide(L)'
;MIQLAEKGLECLSMPDFFHCMHDLVKSSALSLARHVRHARQELAKAEGVLSKATGPAGGPPDDSEAQNRVEGKRAAVQRWEGVQSTYRDHLETISLTLHPFHLYDSSPQTSAQVHSRLHAEVAAMETLAQGHEFPVRHDMLKKVRHQLPALAALVDFWWAGVEQDLEQATISAPWRQWARECLLPWVYWEHQVAHTRCARRKAKMQRAWAEVRCACDQHVITQRLAPHGLADWKAWATEQVTAFQRTSSAVEGRNGALAQLHHNQRGLPKQRYKVWTVLHNFDCRAPDGTTPAVRFFRRTFPDLFETVLSQIEVLPRPRQRKDHGGAKLLTS
;
A
#
# COMPACT_ATOMS: atom_id res chain seq x y z
N MET A 1 23.67 -2.01 7.31
CA MET A 1 22.85 -2.26 8.51
C MET A 1 21.98 -3.50 8.36
N ILE A 2 21.12 -3.62 7.34
CA ILE A 2 20.25 -4.81 7.15
C ILE A 2 21.05 -6.13 7.10
N GLN A 3 22.11 -6.21 6.27
CA GLN A 3 22.98 -7.39 6.23
C GLN A 3 23.70 -7.71 7.55
N LEU A 4 23.97 -6.71 8.39
CA LEU A 4 24.64 -6.90 9.68
C LEU A 4 23.65 -7.45 10.73
N ALA A 5 22.38 -7.05 10.66
CA ALA A 5 21.31 -7.61 11.48
C ALA A 5 20.90 -9.01 11.02
N GLU A 6 20.78 -9.24 9.71
CA GLU A 6 20.48 -10.56 9.14
C GLU A 6 21.56 -11.61 9.42
N LYS A 7 22.84 -11.25 9.18
CA LYS A 7 23.96 -12.21 9.28
C LYS A 7 24.65 -12.22 10.64
N GLY A 8 24.52 -11.15 11.42
CA GLY A 8 25.18 -11.01 12.72
C GLY A 8 24.26 -11.19 13.92
N LEU A 9 22.96 -10.97 13.76
CA LEU A 9 21.95 -11.08 14.84
C LEU A 9 20.80 -12.04 14.49
N GLU A 10 20.89 -12.74 13.35
CA GLU A 10 19.87 -13.67 12.83
C GLU A 10 18.45 -13.06 12.80
N CYS A 11 18.36 -11.73 12.66
CA CYS A 11 17.07 -11.04 12.64
C CYS A 11 16.32 -11.34 11.35
N LEU A 12 15.03 -11.64 11.47
CA LEU A 12 14.13 -11.82 10.33
C LEU A 12 14.07 -10.53 9.49
N SER A 13 14.51 -10.61 8.25
CA SER A 13 14.40 -9.52 7.29
C SER A 13 13.09 -9.63 6.52
N MET A 14 12.21 -8.68 6.81
CA MET A 14 10.86 -8.65 6.27
C MET A 14 10.81 -7.75 5.04
N PRO A 15 10.45 -8.27 3.85
CA PRO A 15 10.13 -7.44 2.70
C PRO A 15 8.93 -6.55 3.01
N ASP A 16 8.94 -5.32 2.51
CA ASP A 16 7.75 -4.47 2.61
C ASP A 16 6.63 -5.00 1.69
N PHE A 17 5.47 -5.30 2.27
CA PHE A 17 4.32 -5.80 1.50
C PHE A 17 3.86 -4.82 0.42
N PHE A 18 4.04 -3.52 0.61
CA PHE A 18 3.75 -2.50 -0.39
C PHE A 18 4.57 -2.73 -1.67
N HIS A 19 5.86 -3.01 -1.54
CA HIS A 19 6.73 -3.28 -2.69
C HIS A 19 6.35 -4.58 -3.39
N CYS A 20 6.00 -5.62 -2.64
CA CYS A 20 5.49 -6.87 -3.21
C CYS A 20 4.22 -6.62 -4.04
N MET A 21 3.23 -5.92 -3.48
CA MET A 21 2.01 -5.55 -4.20
C MET A 21 2.29 -4.69 -5.44
N HIS A 22 3.23 -3.76 -5.33
CA HIS A 22 3.61 -2.88 -6.44
C HIS A 22 4.30 -3.65 -7.59
N ASP A 23 5.19 -4.59 -7.27
CA ASP A 23 5.83 -5.44 -8.28
C ASP A 23 4.81 -6.37 -8.96
N LEU A 24 3.82 -6.86 -8.20
CA LEU A 24 2.70 -7.62 -8.73
C LEU A 24 1.78 -6.79 -9.64
N VAL A 25 1.49 -5.53 -9.29
CA VAL A 25 0.75 -4.62 -10.18
C VAL A 25 1.55 -4.35 -11.46
N LYS A 26 2.86 -4.11 -11.33
CA LYS A 26 3.77 -3.88 -12.47
C LYS A 26 3.85 -5.07 -13.42
N SER A 27 3.54 -6.29 -12.96
CA SER A 27 3.66 -7.47 -13.81
C SER A 27 2.66 -7.47 -14.97
N SER A 28 1.44 -6.99 -14.72
CA SER A 28 0.30 -7.27 -15.61
C SER A 28 -0.69 -6.11 -15.79
N ALA A 29 -0.75 -5.15 -14.87
CA ALA A 29 -1.82 -4.14 -14.87
C ALA A 29 -1.81 -3.24 -16.12
N LEU A 30 -0.62 -2.87 -16.63
CA LEU A 30 -0.50 -2.05 -17.83
C LEU A 30 -0.98 -2.80 -19.09
N SER A 31 -0.67 -4.09 -19.17
CA SER A 31 -1.08 -4.97 -20.27
C SER A 31 -2.61 -5.07 -20.32
N LEU A 32 -3.24 -5.38 -19.18
CA LEU A 32 -4.69 -5.43 -19.03
C LEU A 32 -5.36 -4.09 -19.35
N ALA A 33 -4.82 -2.99 -18.85
CA ALA A 33 -5.35 -1.65 -19.14
C ALA A 33 -5.30 -1.32 -20.64
N ARG A 34 -4.26 -1.79 -21.36
CA ARG A 34 -4.16 -1.62 -22.81
C ARG A 34 -5.24 -2.40 -23.54
N HIS A 35 -5.49 -3.66 -23.17
CA HIS A 35 -6.54 -4.47 -23.78
C HIS A 35 -7.93 -3.87 -23.59
N VAL A 36 -8.28 -3.44 -22.37
CA VAL A 36 -9.56 -2.76 -22.09
C VAL A 36 -9.69 -1.49 -22.93
N ARG A 37 -8.63 -0.66 -22.97
CA ARG A 37 -8.64 0.59 -23.76
C ARG A 37 -8.82 0.31 -25.24
N HIS A 38 -8.09 -0.66 -25.79
CA HIS A 38 -8.19 -1.04 -27.19
C HIS A 38 -9.60 -1.55 -27.53
N ALA A 39 -10.16 -2.45 -26.71
CA ALA A 39 -11.51 -2.95 -26.92
C ALA A 39 -12.56 -1.83 -26.93
N ARG A 40 -12.47 -0.87 -26.00
CA ARG A 40 -13.37 0.29 -25.95
C ARG A 40 -13.21 1.22 -27.16
N GLN A 41 -11.98 1.43 -27.63
CA GLN A 41 -11.73 2.22 -28.84
C GLN A 41 -12.33 1.55 -30.09
N GLU A 42 -12.17 0.23 -30.22
CA GLU A 42 -12.74 -0.53 -31.33
C GLU A 42 -14.27 -0.56 -31.31
N LEU A 43 -14.88 -0.65 -30.12
CA LEU A 43 -16.32 -0.50 -29.95
C LEU A 43 -16.79 0.89 -30.40
N ALA A 44 -16.15 1.97 -29.91
CA ALA A 44 -16.51 3.33 -30.27
C ALA A 44 -16.39 3.59 -31.79
N LYS A 45 -15.37 3.01 -32.45
CA LYS A 45 -15.25 3.07 -33.91
C LYS A 45 -16.40 2.34 -34.61
N ALA A 46 -16.74 1.12 -34.15
CA ALA A 46 -17.82 0.33 -34.73
C ALA A 46 -19.18 1.01 -34.58
N GLU A 47 -19.48 1.57 -33.40
CA GLU A 47 -20.69 2.36 -33.12
C GLU A 47 -20.75 3.62 -33.99
N GLY A 48 -19.61 4.31 -34.19
CA GLY A 48 -19.52 5.47 -35.07
C GLY A 48 -19.77 5.15 -36.54
N VAL A 49 -19.36 3.97 -37.03
CA VAL A 49 -19.67 3.53 -38.41
C VAL A 49 -21.16 3.19 -38.54
N LEU A 50 -21.74 2.48 -37.58
CA LEU A 50 -23.17 2.14 -37.58
C LEU A 50 -24.02 3.42 -37.55
N SER A 51 -23.69 4.39 -36.70
CA SER A 51 -24.41 5.67 -36.61
C SER A 51 -24.38 6.46 -37.92
N LYS A 52 -23.26 6.45 -38.66
CA LYS A 52 -23.15 7.10 -39.98
C LYS A 52 -23.96 6.39 -41.07
N ALA A 53 -24.08 5.07 -41.01
CA ALA A 53 -24.88 4.28 -41.94
C ALA A 53 -26.39 4.47 -41.72
N THR A 54 -26.81 4.83 -40.50
CA THR A 54 -28.23 4.94 -40.09
C THR A 54 -28.76 6.38 -40.17
N GLY A 55 -28.40 7.16 -41.20
CA GLY A 55 -28.64 8.63 -41.30
C GLY A 55 -30.08 9.13 -41.01
N PRO A 56 -30.31 10.46 -40.93
CA PRO A 56 -31.52 11.10 -40.34
C PRO A 56 -32.87 10.79 -41.02
N ALA A 57 -32.88 9.98 -42.09
CA ALA A 57 -34.06 9.57 -42.84
C ALA A 57 -34.45 8.10 -42.59
N GLY A 58 -34.42 7.65 -41.33
CA GLY A 58 -35.32 6.63 -40.75
C GLY A 58 -35.61 5.30 -41.48
N GLY A 59 -34.80 4.90 -42.47
CA GLY A 59 -34.91 3.57 -43.09
C GLY A 59 -34.38 2.50 -42.13
N PRO A 60 -35.04 1.33 -41.99
CA PRO A 60 -34.56 0.28 -41.10
C PRO A 60 -33.15 -0.13 -41.56
N PRO A 61 -32.15 -0.12 -40.68
CA PRO A 61 -30.83 -0.60 -41.04
C PRO A 61 -30.93 -2.12 -41.22
N ASP A 62 -31.07 -2.59 -42.45
CA ASP A 62 -30.82 -3.99 -42.81
C ASP A 62 -29.30 -4.25 -42.91
N ASP A 63 -28.52 -3.58 -42.06
CA ASP A 63 -27.07 -3.76 -42.00
C ASP A 63 -26.77 -4.65 -40.78
N SER A 64 -27.38 -5.84 -40.81
CA SER A 64 -27.20 -6.92 -39.83
C SER A 64 -25.72 -7.18 -39.57
N GLU A 65 -24.87 -7.04 -40.58
CA GLU A 65 -23.42 -7.16 -40.45
C GLU A 65 -22.79 -6.06 -39.58
N ALA A 66 -23.19 -4.79 -39.78
CA ALA A 66 -22.69 -3.69 -38.95
C ALA A 66 -23.16 -3.80 -37.49
N GLN A 67 -24.39 -4.25 -37.26
CA GLN A 67 -24.92 -4.53 -35.91
C GLN A 67 -24.19 -5.71 -35.25
N ASN A 68 -24.01 -6.82 -35.96
CA ASN A 68 -23.24 -7.98 -35.49
C ASN A 68 -21.80 -7.60 -35.15
N ARG A 69 -21.19 -6.70 -35.93
CA ARG A 69 -19.85 -6.17 -35.65
C ARG A 69 -19.81 -5.36 -34.35
N VAL A 70 -20.78 -4.47 -34.12
CA VAL A 70 -20.89 -3.71 -32.86
C VAL A 70 -21.05 -4.66 -31.68
N GLU A 71 -21.93 -5.66 -31.80
CA GLU A 71 -22.17 -6.63 -30.73
C GLU A 71 -20.92 -7.46 -30.42
N GLY A 72 -20.19 -7.92 -31.44
CA GLY A 72 -18.91 -8.59 -31.26
C GLY A 72 -17.86 -7.71 -30.55
N LYS A 73 -17.82 -6.40 -30.83
CA LYS A 73 -16.92 -5.48 -30.11
C LYS A 73 -17.41 -5.21 -28.68
N ARG A 74 -18.71 -5.17 -28.44
CA ARG A 74 -19.31 -5.01 -27.09
C ARG A 74 -18.97 -6.21 -26.22
N ALA A 75 -19.13 -7.43 -26.74
CA ALA A 75 -18.72 -8.66 -26.08
C ALA A 75 -17.21 -8.66 -25.75
N ALA A 76 -16.36 -8.14 -26.65
CA ALA A 76 -14.94 -8.02 -26.40
C ALA A 76 -14.60 -7.04 -25.24
N VAL A 77 -15.33 -5.93 -25.13
CA VAL A 77 -15.21 -4.99 -23.99
C VAL A 77 -15.60 -5.67 -22.69
N GLN A 78 -16.77 -6.29 -22.64
CA GLN A 78 -17.27 -7.00 -21.46
C GLN A 78 -16.29 -8.08 -21.00
N ARG A 79 -15.74 -8.86 -21.94
CA ARG A 79 -14.70 -9.86 -21.65
C ARG A 79 -13.49 -9.23 -20.96
N TRP A 80 -12.88 -8.20 -21.54
CA TRP A 80 -11.67 -7.60 -20.97
C TRP A 80 -11.90 -6.85 -19.65
N GLU A 81 -13.08 -6.26 -19.48
CA GLU A 81 -13.49 -5.68 -18.19
C GLU A 81 -13.66 -6.76 -17.12
N GLY A 82 -14.24 -7.91 -17.48
CA GLY A 82 -14.32 -9.09 -16.62
C GLY A 82 -12.94 -9.58 -16.19
N VAL A 83 -12.01 -9.77 -17.14
CA VAL A 83 -10.62 -10.17 -16.83
C VAL A 83 -9.93 -9.16 -15.91
N GLN A 84 -10.11 -7.87 -16.16
CA GLN A 84 -9.56 -6.82 -15.29
C GLN A 84 -10.18 -6.87 -13.89
N SER A 85 -11.48 -7.16 -13.76
CA SER A 85 -12.15 -7.32 -12.47
C SER A 85 -11.56 -8.51 -11.71
N THR A 86 -11.48 -9.68 -12.32
CA THR A 86 -10.90 -10.88 -11.70
C THR A 86 -9.46 -10.64 -11.24
N TYR A 87 -8.65 -9.97 -12.05
CA TYR A 87 -7.29 -9.57 -11.67
C TYR A 87 -7.27 -8.65 -10.42
N ARG A 88 -8.18 -7.67 -10.34
CA ARG A 88 -8.30 -6.78 -9.16
C ARG A 88 -8.82 -7.52 -7.93
N ASP A 89 -9.60 -8.58 -8.11
CA ASP A 89 -10.08 -9.41 -7.02
C ASP A 89 -8.94 -10.26 -6.45
N HIS A 90 -8.08 -10.84 -7.28
CA HIS A 90 -6.84 -11.48 -6.81
C HIS A 90 -5.93 -10.52 -6.03
N LEU A 91 -5.71 -9.30 -6.52
CA LEU A 91 -4.94 -8.28 -5.79
C LEU A 91 -5.56 -7.94 -4.43
N GLU A 92 -6.89 -7.91 -4.35
CA GLU A 92 -7.57 -7.70 -3.08
C GLU A 92 -7.43 -8.90 -2.16
N THR A 93 -7.59 -10.13 -2.66
CA THR A 93 -7.41 -11.35 -1.87
C THR A 93 -6.01 -11.40 -1.28
N ILE A 94 -4.96 -11.19 -2.08
CA ILE A 94 -3.58 -11.11 -1.59
C ILE A 94 -3.43 -10.04 -0.49
N SER A 95 -4.04 -8.87 -0.70
CA SER A 95 -4.04 -7.79 0.31
C SER A 95 -4.78 -8.15 1.60
N LEU A 96 -5.68 -9.14 1.58
CA LEU A 96 -6.46 -9.60 2.73
C LEU A 96 -5.94 -10.94 3.31
N THR A 97 -4.91 -11.53 2.71
CA THR A 97 -4.32 -12.78 3.18
C THR A 97 -3.21 -12.55 4.22
N LEU A 98 -2.41 -11.49 4.06
CA LEU A 98 -1.30 -11.20 4.97
C LEU A 98 -1.78 -10.52 6.27
N HIS A 99 -2.39 -11.32 7.14
CA HIS A 99 -2.85 -10.96 8.48
C HIS A 99 -2.59 -12.14 9.44
N PRO A 100 -2.50 -11.94 10.76
CA PRO A 100 -2.36 -13.05 11.71
C PRO A 100 -3.67 -13.81 11.94
N PHE A 101 -4.81 -13.23 11.51
CA PHE A 101 -6.14 -13.84 11.59
C PHE A 101 -6.75 -13.98 10.21
N HIS A 102 -7.41 -15.10 9.98
CA HIS A 102 -8.08 -15.37 8.72
C HIS A 102 -9.35 -14.55 8.61
N LEU A 103 -9.63 -13.98 7.43
CA LEU A 103 -10.67 -12.95 7.29
C LEU A 103 -12.10 -13.46 7.58
N TYR A 104 -12.38 -14.73 7.29
CA TYR A 104 -13.76 -15.24 7.26
C TYR A 104 -14.24 -15.84 8.59
N ASP A 105 -13.32 -16.35 9.40
CA ASP A 105 -13.61 -17.02 10.68
C ASP A 105 -12.77 -16.43 11.82
N SER A 106 -11.87 -15.49 11.52
CA SER A 106 -10.93 -14.87 12.46
C SER A 106 -10.07 -15.87 13.24
N SER A 107 -9.91 -17.07 12.69
CA SER A 107 -9.03 -18.07 13.28
C SER A 107 -7.57 -17.61 13.16
N PRO A 108 -6.74 -17.89 14.19
CA PRO A 108 -5.30 -17.70 14.09
C PRO A 108 -4.72 -18.40 12.87
N GLN A 109 -3.88 -17.70 12.13
CA GLN A 109 -3.16 -18.23 10.97
C GLN A 109 -1.71 -18.52 11.32
N THR A 110 -1.13 -19.50 10.64
CA THR A 110 0.32 -19.73 10.62
C THR A 110 0.96 -19.15 9.35
N SER A 111 2.28 -18.94 9.38
CA SER A 111 3.03 -18.54 8.18
C SER A 111 2.85 -19.53 7.05
N ALA A 112 2.79 -20.84 7.34
CA ALA A 112 2.60 -21.87 6.32
C ALA A 112 1.26 -21.72 5.58
N GLN A 113 0.17 -21.46 6.31
CA GLN A 113 -1.15 -21.25 5.71
C GLN A 113 -1.22 -19.95 4.90
N VAL A 114 -0.63 -18.87 5.43
CA VAL A 114 -0.57 -17.57 4.74
C VAL A 114 0.29 -17.67 3.48
N HIS A 115 1.46 -18.30 3.56
CA HIS A 115 2.33 -18.56 2.41
C HIS A 115 1.61 -19.36 1.33
N SER A 116 0.95 -20.47 1.70
CA SER A 116 0.21 -21.32 0.76
C SER A 116 -0.87 -20.52 0.03
N ARG A 117 -1.68 -19.73 0.76
CA ARG A 117 -2.72 -18.87 0.16
C ARG A 117 -2.15 -17.79 -0.74
N LEU A 118 -1.10 -17.08 -0.30
CA LEU A 118 -0.43 -16.06 -1.12
C LEU A 118 0.14 -16.68 -2.41
N HIS A 119 0.78 -17.84 -2.31
CA HIS A 119 1.33 -18.55 -3.45
C HIS A 119 0.23 -19.00 -4.43
N ALA A 120 -0.87 -19.55 -3.92
CA ALA A 120 -2.02 -19.96 -4.73
C ALA A 120 -2.63 -18.78 -5.50
N GLU A 121 -2.80 -17.62 -4.87
CA GLU A 121 -3.30 -16.42 -5.54
C GLU A 121 -2.35 -15.92 -6.64
N VAL A 122 -1.04 -15.89 -6.39
CA VAL A 122 -0.06 -15.51 -7.42
C VAL A 122 -0.07 -16.51 -8.59
N ALA A 123 -0.23 -17.80 -8.32
CA ALA A 123 -0.38 -18.81 -9.36
C ALA A 123 -1.68 -18.63 -10.16
N ALA A 124 -2.80 -18.34 -9.50
CA ALA A 124 -4.08 -18.08 -10.16
C ALA A 124 -4.01 -16.86 -11.10
N MET A 125 -3.28 -15.81 -10.70
CA MET A 125 -3.03 -14.65 -11.56
C MET A 125 -2.22 -14.98 -12.82
N GLU A 126 -1.28 -15.93 -12.74
CA GLU A 126 -0.56 -16.41 -13.92
C GLU A 126 -1.45 -17.27 -14.81
N THR A 127 -2.26 -18.15 -14.24
CA THR A 127 -3.25 -18.93 -15.00
C THR A 127 -4.24 -18.01 -15.71
N LEU A 128 -4.70 -16.94 -15.06
CA LEU A 128 -5.54 -15.91 -15.69
C LEU A 128 -4.82 -15.26 -16.88
N ALA A 129 -3.53 -14.97 -16.75
CA ALA A 129 -2.74 -14.39 -17.81
C ALA A 129 -2.53 -15.33 -19.00
N GLN A 130 -2.25 -16.60 -18.73
CA GLN A 130 -2.11 -17.64 -19.74
C GLN A 130 -3.44 -17.88 -20.47
N GLY A 131 -4.54 -18.03 -19.73
CA GLY A 131 -5.87 -18.30 -20.30
C GLY A 131 -6.45 -17.17 -21.16
N HIS A 132 -5.96 -15.94 -20.99
CA HIS A 132 -6.34 -14.78 -21.82
C HIS A 132 -5.20 -14.24 -22.68
N GLU A 133 -4.06 -14.94 -22.73
CA GLU A 133 -2.91 -14.66 -23.58
C GLU A 133 -2.38 -13.21 -23.49
N PHE A 134 -2.42 -12.59 -22.31
CA PHE A 134 -1.88 -11.25 -22.14
C PHE A 134 -0.45 -11.27 -21.56
N PRO A 135 0.45 -10.38 -22.03
CA PRO A 135 1.83 -10.33 -21.55
C PRO A 135 1.97 -10.11 -20.04
N VAL A 136 2.92 -10.82 -19.43
CA VAL A 136 3.29 -10.72 -18.02
C VAL A 136 4.80 -10.52 -17.89
N ARG A 137 5.21 -9.68 -16.95
CA ARG A 137 6.62 -9.54 -16.58
C ARG A 137 7.06 -10.64 -15.60
N HIS A 138 7.62 -11.72 -16.15
CA HIS A 138 8.03 -12.89 -15.37
C HIS A 138 9.14 -12.60 -14.33
N ASP A 139 10.03 -11.63 -14.61
CA ASP A 139 11.03 -11.16 -13.66
C ASP A 139 10.40 -10.61 -12.37
N MET A 140 9.33 -9.82 -12.51
CA MET A 140 8.58 -9.27 -11.38
C MET A 140 7.84 -10.36 -10.60
N LEU A 141 7.19 -11.31 -11.29
CA LEU A 141 6.51 -12.42 -10.60
C LEU A 141 7.48 -13.36 -9.89
N LYS A 142 8.65 -13.64 -10.47
CA LYS A 142 9.70 -14.40 -9.80
C LYS A 142 10.16 -13.70 -8.53
N LYS A 143 10.33 -12.38 -8.57
CA LYS A 143 10.67 -11.57 -7.40
C LYS A 143 9.58 -11.65 -6.33
N VAL A 144 8.31 -11.48 -6.70
CA VAL A 144 7.16 -11.60 -5.79
C VAL A 144 7.16 -12.96 -5.10
N ARG A 145 7.27 -14.06 -5.86
CA ARG A 145 7.33 -15.42 -5.31
C ARG A 145 8.43 -15.60 -4.28
N HIS A 146 9.62 -15.10 -4.59
CA HIS A 146 10.77 -15.21 -3.70
C HIS A 146 10.54 -14.48 -2.36
N GLN A 147 9.72 -13.42 -2.35
CA GLN A 147 9.39 -12.67 -1.14
C GLN A 147 8.28 -13.31 -0.29
N LEU A 148 7.43 -14.18 -0.85
CA LEU A 148 6.26 -14.71 -0.14
C LEU A 148 6.60 -15.48 1.15
N PRO A 149 7.64 -16.33 1.21
CA PRO A 149 7.98 -17.02 2.46
C PRO A 149 8.33 -16.05 3.58
N ALA A 150 9.17 -15.05 3.27
CA ALA A 150 9.58 -14.03 4.23
C ALA A 150 8.37 -13.19 4.67
N LEU A 151 7.52 -12.74 3.74
CA LEU A 151 6.28 -12.02 4.07
C LEU A 151 5.39 -12.81 5.03
N ALA A 152 5.19 -14.09 4.74
CA ALA A 152 4.35 -14.95 5.57
C ALA A 152 4.96 -15.19 6.97
N ALA A 153 6.29 -15.30 7.08
CA ALA A 153 7.02 -15.50 8.33
C ALA A 153 6.73 -14.43 9.40
N LEU A 154 6.27 -13.23 8.98
CA LEU A 154 5.79 -12.19 9.90
C LEU A 154 4.72 -12.69 10.86
N VAL A 155 3.88 -13.61 10.40
CA VAL A 155 2.73 -14.09 11.17
C VAL A 155 3.19 -14.93 12.34
N ASP A 156 4.04 -15.94 12.13
CA ASP A 156 4.55 -16.74 13.24
C ASP A 156 5.52 -15.93 14.12
N PHE A 157 6.29 -14.99 13.54
CA PHE A 157 7.15 -14.10 14.33
C PHE A 157 6.33 -13.25 15.31
N TRP A 158 5.21 -12.68 14.85
CA TRP A 158 4.31 -11.93 15.71
C TRP A 158 3.66 -12.82 16.77
N TRP A 159 3.19 -14.01 16.39
CA TRP A 159 2.63 -14.97 17.36
C TRP A 159 3.66 -15.40 18.40
N ALA A 160 4.93 -15.61 18.03
CA ALA A 160 5.98 -15.94 18.98
C ALA A 160 6.16 -14.83 20.04
N GLY A 161 6.08 -13.56 19.65
CA GLY A 161 6.09 -12.44 20.60
C GLY A 161 4.87 -12.45 21.53
N VAL A 162 3.68 -12.67 20.98
CA VAL A 162 2.45 -12.80 21.78
C VAL A 162 2.54 -13.94 22.79
N GLU A 163 2.99 -15.13 22.37
CA GLU A 163 3.13 -16.28 23.28
C GLU A 163 4.17 -16.01 24.36
N GLN A 164 5.30 -15.39 24.01
CA GLN A 164 6.34 -15.02 24.96
C GLN A 164 5.79 -14.08 26.04
N ASP A 165 5.02 -13.06 25.67
CA ASP A 165 4.41 -12.12 26.63
C ASP A 165 3.40 -12.83 27.55
N LEU A 166 2.56 -13.71 26.98
CA LEU A 166 1.58 -14.48 27.76
C LEU A 166 2.24 -15.48 28.72
N GLU A 167 3.35 -16.09 28.33
CA GLU A 167 4.13 -17.00 29.16
C GLU A 167 4.83 -16.26 30.31
N GLN A 168 5.45 -15.10 30.03
CA GLN A 168 6.10 -14.28 31.05
C GLN A 168 5.13 -13.74 32.09
N ALA A 169 3.88 -13.46 31.70
CA ALA A 169 2.81 -13.05 32.60
C ALA A 169 2.14 -14.23 33.34
N THR A 170 2.64 -15.46 33.19
CA THR A 170 2.16 -16.66 33.89
C THR A 170 0.66 -16.92 33.73
N ILE A 171 0.11 -16.56 32.55
CA ILE A 171 -1.31 -16.67 32.25
C ILE A 171 -1.72 -18.14 32.09
N SER A 172 -2.81 -18.54 32.73
CA SER A 172 -3.29 -19.93 32.65
C SER A 172 -3.84 -20.28 31.26
N ALA A 173 -3.87 -21.57 30.92
CA ALA A 173 -4.23 -22.04 29.57
C ALA A 173 -5.61 -21.54 29.07
N PRO A 174 -6.70 -21.54 29.86
CA PRO A 174 -8.00 -21.03 29.39
C PRO A 174 -7.96 -19.53 29.04
N TRP A 175 -7.19 -18.74 29.79
CA TRP A 175 -7.03 -17.31 29.55
C TRP A 175 -6.15 -17.03 28.34
N ARG A 176 -5.08 -17.82 28.13
CA ARG A 176 -4.28 -17.75 26.91
C ARG A 176 -5.10 -18.07 25.67
N GLN A 177 -5.92 -19.12 25.73
CA GLN A 177 -6.80 -19.47 24.61
C GLN A 177 -7.80 -18.34 24.30
N TRP A 178 -8.47 -17.80 25.33
CA TRP A 178 -9.37 -16.66 25.15
C TRP A 178 -8.67 -15.42 24.58
N ALA A 179 -7.45 -15.12 25.04
CA ALA A 179 -6.67 -14.01 24.51
C ALA A 179 -6.37 -14.20 23.01
N ARG A 180 -5.95 -15.41 22.61
CA ARG A 180 -5.57 -15.76 21.23
C ARG A 180 -6.75 -15.83 20.27
N GLU A 181 -7.84 -16.46 20.69
CA GLU A 181 -8.95 -16.84 19.81
C GLU A 181 -10.12 -15.87 19.86
N CYS A 182 -10.18 -14.99 20.87
CA CYS A 182 -11.24 -14.00 21.03
C CYS A 182 -10.72 -12.57 21.14
N LEU A 183 -9.91 -12.25 22.16
CA LEU A 183 -9.53 -10.86 22.42
C LEU A 183 -8.67 -10.25 21.31
N LEU A 184 -7.59 -10.94 20.91
CA LEU A 184 -6.70 -10.45 19.87
C LEU A 184 -7.39 -10.28 18.50
N PRO A 185 -8.18 -11.24 17.97
CA PRO A 185 -8.87 -11.01 16.70
C PRO A 185 -9.87 -9.85 16.80
N TRP A 186 -10.54 -9.66 17.94
CA TRP A 186 -11.44 -8.53 18.16
C TRP A 186 -10.71 -7.20 18.00
N VAL A 187 -9.65 -6.98 18.80
CA VAL A 187 -8.88 -5.74 18.80
C VAL A 187 -8.12 -5.56 17.47
N TYR A 188 -7.65 -6.65 16.87
CA TYR A 188 -6.96 -6.62 15.59
C TYR A 188 -7.85 -6.09 14.48
N TRP A 189 -9.04 -6.66 14.29
CA TRP A 189 -9.93 -6.21 13.22
C TRP A 189 -10.48 -4.81 13.48
N GLU A 190 -10.71 -4.43 14.74
CA GLU A 190 -11.05 -3.04 15.11
C GLU A 190 -9.97 -2.06 14.62
N HIS A 191 -8.71 -2.37 14.92
CA HIS A 191 -7.57 -1.59 14.49
C HIS A 191 -7.45 -1.53 12.95
N GLN A 192 -7.58 -2.67 12.25
CA GLN A 192 -7.49 -2.70 10.78
C GLN A 192 -8.63 -1.90 10.11
N VAL A 193 -9.84 -1.94 10.65
CA VAL A 193 -10.98 -1.17 10.15
C VAL A 193 -10.75 0.33 10.29
N ALA A 194 -10.19 0.77 11.42
CA ALA A 194 -9.85 2.18 11.66
C ALA A 194 -8.79 2.70 10.67
N HIS A 195 -7.83 1.87 10.30
CA HIS A 195 -6.68 2.27 9.48
C HIS A 195 -6.83 1.98 7.97
N THR A 196 -7.88 1.25 7.57
CA THR A 196 -8.12 0.94 6.15
C THR A 196 -8.92 2.04 5.46
N ARG A 197 -8.34 2.65 4.41
CA ARG A 197 -9.01 3.68 3.60
C ARG A 197 -9.86 3.13 2.45
N CYS A 198 -9.52 1.95 1.93
CA CYS A 198 -10.24 1.35 0.81
C CYS A 198 -11.61 0.81 1.28
N ALA A 199 -12.70 1.40 0.79
CA ALA A 199 -14.06 1.05 1.21
C ALA A 199 -14.38 -0.44 1.04
N ARG A 200 -14.01 -1.05 -0.11
CA ARG A 200 -14.27 -2.46 -0.40
C ARG A 200 -13.61 -3.41 0.60
N ARG A 201 -12.31 -3.19 0.88
CA ARG A 201 -11.57 -3.97 1.88
C ARG A 201 -12.06 -3.70 3.30
N LYS A 202 -12.33 -2.43 3.62
CA LYS A 202 -12.86 -2.03 4.93
C LYS A 202 -14.18 -2.73 5.22
N ALA A 203 -15.09 -2.81 4.26
CA ALA A 203 -16.36 -3.51 4.42
C ALA A 203 -16.20 -5.01 4.71
N LYS A 204 -15.18 -5.67 4.15
CA LYS A 204 -14.86 -7.07 4.48
C LYS A 204 -14.33 -7.21 5.92
N MET A 205 -13.40 -6.35 6.32
CA MET A 205 -12.85 -6.34 7.69
C MET A 205 -13.89 -5.95 8.75
N GLN A 206 -14.83 -5.06 8.40
CA GLN A 206 -15.94 -4.68 9.28
C GLN A 206 -16.86 -5.85 9.61
N ARG A 207 -17.10 -6.74 8.63
CA ARG A 207 -17.86 -7.97 8.87
C ARG A 207 -17.12 -8.90 9.84
N ALA A 208 -15.84 -9.16 9.58
CA ALA A 208 -14.99 -9.97 10.47
C ALA A 208 -14.97 -9.40 11.90
N TRP A 209 -14.79 -8.08 12.04
CA TRP A 209 -14.84 -7.39 13.34
C TRP A 209 -16.18 -7.57 14.06
N ALA A 210 -17.30 -7.38 13.35
CA ALA A 210 -18.62 -7.49 13.95
C ALA A 210 -18.93 -8.91 14.44
N GLU A 211 -18.55 -9.93 13.65
CA GLU A 211 -18.71 -11.34 13.98
C GLU A 211 -17.88 -11.73 15.21
N VAL A 212 -16.59 -11.38 15.23
CA VAL A 212 -15.72 -11.66 16.37
C VAL A 212 -16.18 -10.94 17.63
N ARG A 213 -16.55 -9.66 17.51
CA ARG A 213 -17.05 -8.90 18.65
C ARG A 213 -18.28 -9.57 19.26
N CYS A 214 -19.24 -9.98 18.43
CA CYS A 214 -20.44 -10.67 18.89
C CYS A 214 -20.09 -11.98 19.63
N ALA A 215 -19.21 -12.79 19.05
CA ALA A 215 -18.75 -14.04 19.68
C ALA A 215 -18.02 -13.78 21.01
N CYS A 216 -17.18 -12.74 21.05
CA CYS A 216 -16.42 -12.36 22.23
C CYS A 216 -17.28 -11.82 23.36
N ASP A 217 -18.28 -10.99 23.06
CA ASP A 217 -19.23 -10.47 24.05
C ASP A 217 -20.04 -11.62 24.71
N GLN A 218 -20.21 -12.74 24.00
CA GLN A 218 -20.88 -13.95 24.51
C GLN A 218 -19.94 -14.92 25.24
N HIS A 219 -18.62 -14.73 25.16
CA HIS A 219 -17.66 -15.66 25.73
C HIS A 219 -17.62 -15.58 27.28
N VAL A 220 -17.60 -16.75 27.93
CA VAL A 220 -17.70 -16.87 29.40
C VAL A 220 -16.62 -16.07 30.15
N ILE A 221 -15.38 -16.03 29.65
CA ILE A 221 -14.30 -15.24 30.25
C ILE A 221 -14.58 -13.74 30.12
N THR A 222 -15.04 -13.29 28.95
CA THR A 222 -15.38 -11.87 28.72
C THR A 222 -16.49 -11.41 29.65
N GLN A 223 -17.54 -12.22 29.84
CA GLN A 223 -18.68 -11.88 30.72
C GLN A 223 -18.33 -11.86 32.21
N ARG A 224 -17.28 -12.58 32.62
CA ARG A 224 -16.82 -12.63 34.02
C ARG A 224 -15.85 -11.52 34.37
N LEU A 225 -15.25 -10.86 33.37
CA LEU A 225 -14.31 -9.77 33.60
C LEU A 225 -15.04 -8.53 34.11
N ALA A 226 -14.51 -7.93 35.17
CA ALA A 226 -14.89 -6.57 35.54
C ALA A 226 -14.48 -5.58 34.41
N PRO A 227 -15.18 -4.43 34.26
CA PRO A 227 -14.89 -3.49 33.19
C PRO A 227 -13.44 -3.01 33.13
N HIS A 228 -12.80 -2.83 34.29
CA HIS A 228 -11.37 -2.44 34.36
C HIS A 228 -10.45 -3.55 33.86
N GLY A 229 -10.69 -4.81 34.26
CA GLY A 229 -9.87 -5.94 33.81
C GLY A 229 -9.97 -6.17 32.30
N LEU A 230 -11.17 -5.99 31.71
CA LEU A 230 -11.31 -6.04 30.26
C LEU A 230 -10.56 -4.89 29.56
N ALA A 231 -10.53 -3.69 30.17
CA ALA A 231 -9.79 -2.55 29.63
C ALA A 231 -8.28 -2.82 29.63
N ASP A 232 -7.72 -3.39 30.70
CA ASP A 232 -6.29 -3.74 30.79
C ASP A 232 -5.90 -4.77 29.73
N TRP A 233 -6.72 -5.81 29.56
CA TRP A 233 -6.54 -6.81 28.50
C TRP A 233 -6.59 -6.19 27.10
N LYS A 234 -7.52 -5.25 26.85
CA LYS A 234 -7.58 -4.52 25.59
C LYS A 234 -6.38 -3.61 25.36
N ALA A 235 -5.84 -2.98 26.41
CA ALA A 235 -4.63 -2.17 26.32
C ALA A 235 -3.44 -3.03 25.89
N TRP A 236 -3.23 -4.18 26.56
CA TRP A 236 -2.22 -5.16 26.16
C TRP A 236 -2.42 -5.62 24.70
N ALA A 237 -3.64 -6.02 24.34
CA ALA A 237 -3.94 -6.47 22.97
C ALA A 237 -3.67 -5.35 21.94
N THR A 238 -3.92 -4.09 22.29
CA THR A 238 -3.62 -2.95 21.42
C THR A 238 -2.12 -2.81 21.19
N GLU A 239 -1.29 -2.95 22.22
CA GLU A 239 0.18 -2.96 22.08
C GLU A 239 0.63 -4.05 21.10
N GLN A 240 0.14 -5.28 21.28
CA GLN A 240 0.45 -6.41 20.38
C GLN A 240 0.02 -6.13 18.93
N VAL A 241 -1.20 -5.65 18.73
CA VAL A 241 -1.76 -5.37 17.39
C VAL A 241 -0.98 -4.23 16.70
N THR A 242 -0.55 -3.21 17.44
CA THR A 242 0.22 -2.09 16.86
C THR A 242 1.63 -2.50 16.44
N ALA A 243 2.20 -3.54 17.04
CA ALA A 243 3.49 -4.09 16.63
C ALA A 243 3.42 -4.84 15.29
N PHE A 244 2.24 -5.35 14.89
CA PHE A 244 2.06 -6.04 13.61
C PHE A 244 2.01 -5.04 12.44
N GLN A 245 3.17 -4.80 11.82
CA GLN A 245 3.30 -3.88 10.68
C GLN A 245 3.53 -4.62 9.37
N ARG A 246 2.58 -4.48 8.45
CA ARG A 246 2.66 -5.10 7.11
C ARG A 246 3.42 -4.26 6.10
N THR A 247 3.42 -2.94 6.27
CA THR A 247 3.99 -1.97 5.33
C THR A 247 4.66 -0.84 6.08
N SER A 248 5.83 -0.39 5.64
CA SER A 248 6.55 0.75 6.23
C SER A 248 6.06 2.09 5.63
N SER A 249 4.78 2.40 5.83
CA SER A 249 4.13 3.57 5.20
C SER A 249 4.79 4.91 5.54
N ALA A 250 5.38 5.05 6.73
CA ALA A 250 6.10 6.26 7.14
C ALA A 250 7.37 6.51 6.30
N VAL A 251 8.02 5.44 5.83
CA VAL A 251 9.21 5.52 4.97
C VAL A 251 8.79 5.80 3.52
N GLU A 252 7.71 5.15 3.05
CA GLU A 252 7.21 5.34 1.68
C GLU A 252 6.58 6.71 1.45
N GLY A 253 5.89 7.29 2.43
CA GLY A 253 5.38 8.67 2.34
C GLY A 253 6.51 9.70 2.20
N ARG A 254 7.58 9.52 2.98
CA ARG A 254 8.81 10.33 2.84
C ARG A 254 9.49 10.09 1.49
N ASN A 255 9.64 8.85 1.06
CA ASN A 255 10.24 8.51 -0.23
C ASN A 255 9.44 9.09 -1.41
N GLY A 256 8.11 9.04 -1.32
CA GLY A 256 7.21 9.66 -2.29
C GLY A 256 7.34 11.17 -2.31
N ALA A 257 7.35 11.83 -1.15
CA ALA A 257 7.60 13.27 -1.04
C ALA A 257 8.97 13.66 -1.62
N LEU A 258 10.03 12.89 -1.33
CA LEU A 258 11.37 13.10 -1.87
C LEU A 258 11.44 12.88 -3.38
N ALA A 259 10.76 11.85 -3.91
CA ALA A 259 10.70 11.58 -5.34
C ALA A 259 9.91 12.67 -6.08
N GLN A 260 8.81 13.15 -5.51
CA GLN A 260 8.04 14.28 -6.05
C GLN A 260 8.84 15.57 -5.99
N LEU A 261 9.57 15.82 -4.89
CA LEU A 261 10.48 16.94 -4.75
C LEU A 261 11.58 16.87 -5.82
N HIS A 262 12.22 15.72 -6.00
CA HIS A 262 13.20 15.47 -7.07
C HIS A 262 12.60 15.66 -8.47
N HIS A 263 11.36 15.22 -8.70
CA HIS A 263 10.68 15.36 -9.98
C HIS A 263 10.37 16.82 -10.31
N ASN A 264 9.78 17.55 -9.35
CA ASN A 264 9.46 18.97 -9.43
C ASN A 264 10.72 19.84 -9.50
N GLN A 265 11.84 19.33 -8.99
CA GLN A 265 13.15 19.98 -8.98
C GLN A 265 14.10 19.47 -10.08
N ARG A 266 13.59 18.80 -11.12
CA ARG A 266 14.39 18.44 -12.29
C ARG A 266 15.06 19.69 -12.88
N GLY A 267 16.39 19.66 -12.99
CA GLY A 267 17.23 20.81 -13.37
C GLY A 267 18.01 21.43 -12.21
N LEU A 268 17.78 21.02 -10.96
CA LEU A 268 18.57 21.49 -9.83
C LEU A 268 19.92 20.74 -9.70
N PRO A 269 21.05 21.45 -9.45
CA PRO A 269 22.36 20.83 -9.34
C PRO A 269 22.46 19.80 -8.21
N LYS A 270 23.26 18.73 -8.40
CA LYS A 270 23.54 17.68 -7.39
C LYS A 270 23.97 18.24 -6.03
N GLN A 271 24.61 19.42 -6.01
CA GLN A 271 25.01 20.16 -4.81
C GLN A 271 23.83 20.41 -3.84
N ARG A 272 22.63 20.67 -4.37
CA ARG A 272 21.45 20.98 -3.54
C ARG A 272 20.92 19.77 -2.77
N TYR A 273 21.10 18.53 -3.25
CA TYR A 273 20.74 17.34 -2.45
C TYR A 273 21.55 17.25 -1.16
N LYS A 274 22.83 17.61 -1.19
CA LYS A 274 23.66 17.68 0.01
C LYS A 274 23.13 18.73 0.99
N VAL A 275 22.75 19.91 0.47
CA VAL A 275 22.15 21.00 1.28
C VAL A 275 20.85 20.55 1.92
N TRP A 276 19.95 19.90 1.19
CA TRP A 276 18.69 19.39 1.73
C TRP A 276 18.88 18.35 2.84
N THR A 277 19.85 17.44 2.69
CA THR A 277 20.19 16.49 3.76
C THR A 277 20.66 17.21 5.02
N VAL A 278 21.43 18.29 4.87
CA VAL A 278 21.88 19.11 6.01
C VAL A 278 20.69 19.83 6.65
N LEU A 279 19.84 20.52 5.86
CA LEU A 279 18.64 21.19 6.37
C LEU A 279 17.71 20.22 7.12
N HIS A 280 17.45 19.04 6.55
CA HIS A 280 16.59 18.06 7.19
C HIS A 280 17.14 17.57 8.54
N ASN A 281 18.44 17.31 8.61
CA ASN A 281 19.04 16.75 9.82
C ASN A 281 19.27 17.81 10.91
N PHE A 282 19.60 19.04 10.53
CA PHE A 282 20.08 20.07 11.45
C PHE A 282 19.11 21.26 11.65
N ASP A 283 18.08 21.42 10.83
CA ASP A 283 17.17 22.59 10.88
C ASP A 283 15.68 22.19 10.99
N CYS A 284 15.26 21.05 10.43
CA CYS A 284 13.90 20.57 10.65
C CYS A 284 13.68 20.15 12.11
N ARG A 285 12.68 20.76 12.77
CA ARG A 285 12.31 20.51 14.17
C ARG A 285 11.05 19.66 14.28
N ALA A 286 11.02 18.78 15.27
CA ALA A 286 9.80 18.09 15.70
C ALA A 286 8.94 19.00 16.61
N PRO A 287 7.72 18.60 17.00
CA PRO A 287 6.86 19.39 17.89
C PRO A 287 7.50 19.73 19.24
N ASP A 288 8.43 18.88 19.71
CA ASP A 288 9.24 19.09 20.92
C ASP A 288 10.43 20.05 20.70
N GLY A 289 10.57 20.63 19.50
CA GLY A 289 11.64 21.55 19.14
C GLY A 289 12.98 20.90 18.76
N THR A 290 13.10 19.57 18.87
CA THR A 290 14.36 18.85 18.60
C THR A 290 14.55 18.52 17.12
N THR A 291 15.80 18.53 16.66
CA THR A 291 16.17 18.13 15.28
C THR A 291 16.57 16.66 15.20
N PRO A 292 16.50 16.02 14.03
CA PRO A 292 16.97 14.63 13.86
C PRO A 292 18.41 14.41 14.32
N ALA A 293 19.32 15.36 14.07
CA ALA A 293 20.70 15.27 14.52
C ALA A 293 20.81 15.28 16.06
N VAL A 294 20.01 16.10 16.76
CA VAL A 294 19.98 16.12 18.22
C VAL A 294 19.53 14.77 18.77
N ARG A 295 18.46 14.19 18.21
CA ARG A 295 17.94 12.88 18.65
C ARG A 295 18.93 11.75 18.37
N PHE A 296 19.59 11.77 17.22
CA PHE A 296 20.52 10.73 16.81
C PHE A 296 21.83 10.78 17.60
N PHE A 297 22.45 11.97 17.71
CA PHE A 297 23.75 12.14 18.38
C PHE A 297 23.64 12.44 19.87
N ARG A 298 22.42 12.64 20.40
CA ARG A 298 22.14 12.97 21.81
C ARG A 298 22.94 14.17 22.32
N ARG A 299 23.14 15.17 21.46
CA ARG A 299 23.80 16.44 21.79
C ARG A 299 23.20 17.59 20.99
N THR A 300 23.35 18.80 21.50
CA THR A 300 22.93 20.02 20.79
C THR A 300 23.92 20.38 19.69
N PHE A 301 23.43 21.07 18.67
CA PHE A 301 24.22 21.62 17.58
C PHE A 301 23.93 23.12 17.46
N PRO A 302 24.90 23.92 16.96
CA PRO A 302 24.65 25.33 16.65
C PRO A 302 23.49 25.50 15.69
N ASP A 303 22.83 26.65 15.76
CA ASP A 303 21.78 26.98 14.80
C ASP A 303 22.35 27.01 13.38
N LEU A 304 21.71 26.27 12.47
CA LEU A 304 22.24 26.10 11.12
C LEU A 304 22.21 27.40 10.33
N PHE A 305 21.14 28.20 10.47
CA PHE A 305 20.99 29.45 9.76
C PHE A 305 22.05 30.46 10.20
N GLU A 306 22.22 30.64 11.50
CA GLU A 306 23.25 31.55 12.04
C GLU A 306 24.67 31.09 11.69
N THR A 307 24.91 29.78 11.73
CA THR A 307 26.21 29.22 11.33
C THR A 307 26.52 29.52 9.87
N VAL A 308 25.54 29.33 8.98
CA VAL A 308 25.72 29.64 7.55
C VAL A 308 25.87 31.14 7.32
N LEU A 309 25.06 31.97 7.99
CA LEU A 309 25.12 33.42 7.86
C LEU A 309 26.50 33.98 8.24
N SER A 310 27.12 33.43 9.30
CA SER A 310 28.47 33.81 9.73
C SER A 310 29.58 33.48 8.71
N GLN A 311 29.30 32.59 7.76
CA GLN A 311 30.26 32.12 6.74
C GLN A 311 29.97 32.66 5.34
N ILE A 312 28.85 33.35 5.13
CA ILE A 312 28.52 33.95 3.84
C ILE A 312 29.33 35.24 3.66
N GLU A 313 30.21 35.24 2.66
CA GLU A 313 30.87 36.46 2.17
C GLU A 313 29.84 37.43 1.56
N VAL A 314 30.21 38.71 1.44
CA VAL A 314 29.35 39.77 0.89
C VAL A 314 28.71 39.31 -0.43
N LEU A 315 27.38 39.23 -0.44
CA LEU A 315 26.64 38.78 -1.62
C LEU A 315 26.94 39.70 -2.82
N PRO A 316 27.18 39.16 -4.02
CA PRO A 316 27.44 39.96 -5.19
C PRO A 316 26.26 40.88 -5.50
N ARG A 317 26.55 42.11 -5.93
CA ARG A 317 25.52 43.07 -6.30
C ARG A 317 24.65 42.51 -7.44
N PRO A 318 23.33 42.81 -7.44
CA PRO A 318 22.45 42.42 -8.52
C PRO A 318 23.02 42.82 -9.88
N ARG A 319 22.94 41.92 -10.86
CA ARG A 319 23.35 42.19 -12.23
C ARG A 319 22.56 43.39 -12.76
N GLN A 320 23.22 44.51 -13.04
CA GLN A 320 22.60 45.62 -13.75
C GLN A 320 22.19 45.14 -15.15
N ARG A 321 20.88 45.10 -15.42
CA ARG A 321 20.37 44.91 -16.78
C ARG A 321 20.54 46.24 -17.51
N LYS A 322 21.08 46.19 -18.73
CA LYS A 322 21.01 47.35 -19.63
C LYS A 322 19.54 47.57 -19.97
N ASP A 323 18.98 48.71 -19.61
CA ASP A 323 17.68 49.14 -20.13
C ASP A 323 17.81 49.24 -21.65
N HIS A 324 17.04 48.43 -22.37
CA HIS A 324 16.77 48.67 -23.78
C HIS A 324 15.53 49.54 -23.83
N GLY A 325 15.77 50.85 -23.80
CA GLY A 325 14.74 51.88 -23.97
C GLY A 325 14.01 51.67 -25.29
N GLY A 326 12.81 51.13 -25.19
CA GLY A 326 11.85 50.98 -26.28
C GLY A 326 10.49 51.53 -25.85
N ALA A 327 10.44 52.81 -25.48
CA ALA A 327 9.19 53.53 -25.34
C ALA A 327 8.63 53.82 -26.74
N LYS A 328 7.71 52.97 -27.24
CA LYS A 328 6.80 53.37 -28.31
C LYS A 328 5.69 54.20 -27.67
N LEU A 329 5.82 55.52 -27.78
CA LEU A 329 4.73 56.46 -27.58
C LEU A 329 3.70 56.25 -28.72
N LEU A 330 2.47 55.94 -28.32
CA LEU A 330 1.27 56.06 -29.15
C LEU A 330 0.94 57.56 -29.25
N THR A 331 0.98 58.10 -30.46
CA THR A 331 0.23 59.31 -30.81
C THR A 331 -0.34 59.16 -32.21
N SER A 332 -1.68 59.15 -32.23
CA SER A 332 -2.64 59.59 -33.26
C SER A 332 -2.43 59.22 -34.72
#